data_AF-A0A158G3V4-F1
#
_entry.id   AF-A0A158G3V4-F1
#
_cell.length_a   1.000
_cell.length_b   1.000
_cell.length_c   1.000
_cell.angle_alpha   90.00
_cell.angle_beta   90.00
_cell.angle_gamma   90.00
#
_symmetry.space_group_name_H-M   'P 1'
#
loop_
_entity.id
_entity.type
_entity.pdbx_description
1 polymer ?
#
loop_
_entity_poly.entity_id
_entity_poly.type
_entity_poly.pdbx_seq_one_letter_code
_entity_poly.pdbx_strand_id
1 'polypeptide(L)'
;MHDNHQSTTTRNMINPIPADLVPAVSTPCFVVMEDRVLHNLKVTALACGGVDRLMPHVKTHRAAWLVELLLANGVDAFKASTLAEVQMVLAAGATRVVWAFPTVNPQNIGRFIELAAVFPKAELTGLVDSRHGLDLWTRLLDGASPAIRLRVDLDPGMGRTGVTMDEAALDLAREVARLGRLAGWHLYDGNVRGEYDERKAEVQKLADALEVLQSRLLEDGIDVDVVGGCSYTFDLWPRSRMRYVSPGTWVYSNAQHLRELAHHDWVAAGFVLTTVVSTRNGTSTLDAGSKAISPDKPLRQRFQGADEVVMMNEEHTVIRSDSLDTGDRLLLVPEHTCTTAYLYSNALVRSVDGQWEYRDQLGNERSVVALTRQPLRGERTQARERETSPMTESSKQPSKGGHYSLWRRAGDLIFVAGQVPRDPERNILGDTIEEQTTAVLNNLRLVLEDAGTDFSRLVRVQAYLSDISEFQRFNAVYAEVMGSAAPVRTTVGCALNGVRVEIDAVAEAGDDSIGAQQ
;
A
#
# COMPACT_ATOMS: atom_id res chain seq x y z
N MET A 1 36.15 16.37 31.37
CA MET A 1 34.72 16.57 31.07
C MET A 1 34.29 15.39 30.20
N HIS A 2 33.95 14.28 30.86
CA HIS A 2 33.29 13.12 30.27
C HIS A 2 31.84 13.22 30.69
N ASP A 3 30.92 13.21 29.72
CA ASP A 3 29.58 12.60 29.78
C ASP A 3 28.64 13.30 28.79
N ASN A 4 28.34 12.62 27.67
CA ASN A 4 27.03 12.66 27.00
C ASN A 4 26.88 11.60 25.87
N HIS A 5 27.44 10.39 26.04
CA HIS A 5 27.22 9.28 25.08
C HIS A 5 26.32 8.16 25.62
N GLN A 6 25.71 8.34 26.79
CA GLN A 6 24.56 7.55 27.22
C GLN A 6 23.26 8.30 26.87
N SER A 7 22.44 7.77 25.94
CA SER A 7 20.95 7.80 25.97
C SER A 7 20.24 7.76 24.60
N THR A 8 20.91 7.84 23.44
CA THR A 8 20.22 7.63 22.13
C THR A 8 19.89 6.16 21.87
N THR A 9 20.75 5.23 22.30
CA THR A 9 20.50 3.78 22.23
C THR A 9 19.36 3.36 23.15
N THR A 10 19.30 3.86 24.39
CA THR A 10 18.29 3.44 25.38
C THR A 10 16.88 3.90 25.01
N ARG A 11 16.70 5.08 24.41
CA ARG A 11 15.36 5.55 23.95
C ARG A 11 14.78 4.70 22.83
N ASN A 12 15.64 4.05 22.05
CA ASN A 12 15.27 3.30 20.86
C ASN A 12 15.23 1.78 21.07
N MET A 13 15.74 1.29 22.19
CA MET A 13 15.47 -0.08 22.63
C MET A 13 14.08 -0.11 23.27
N ILE A 14 13.21 -1.01 22.81
CA ILE A 14 12.03 -1.38 23.58
C ILE A 14 12.34 -2.71 24.25
N ASN A 15 12.91 -2.60 25.44
CA ASN A 15 12.98 -3.70 26.38
C ASN A 15 12.74 -3.14 27.79
N PRO A 16 11.79 -3.71 28.57
CA PRO A 16 10.88 -4.79 28.20
C PRO A 16 9.80 -4.35 27.20
N ILE A 17 9.19 -5.33 26.52
CA ILE A 17 7.89 -5.15 25.85
C ILE A 17 6.97 -4.35 26.80
N PRO A 18 6.22 -3.35 26.31
CA PRO A 18 5.34 -2.58 27.17
C PRO A 18 4.49 -3.54 28.02
N ALA A 19 4.53 -3.40 29.34
CA ALA A 19 3.86 -4.34 30.25
C ALA A 19 2.33 -4.40 30.04
N ASP A 20 1.79 -3.39 29.37
CA ASP A 20 0.41 -3.24 28.92
C ASP A 20 0.14 -3.83 27.52
N LEU A 21 1.15 -4.29 26.78
CA LEU A 21 0.94 -5.01 25.53
C LEU A 21 0.18 -6.31 25.84
N VAL A 22 -1.03 -6.41 25.28
CA VAL A 22 -1.95 -7.52 25.55
C VAL A 22 -1.26 -8.88 25.26
N PRO A 23 -1.22 -9.82 26.21
CA PRO A 23 -0.54 -11.11 26.05
C PRO A 23 -1.04 -11.96 24.86
N ALA A 24 -2.22 -11.67 24.31
CA ALA A 24 -2.91 -12.45 23.29
C ALA A 24 -2.67 -11.97 21.83
N VAL A 25 -1.59 -11.24 21.56
CA VAL A 25 -1.25 -10.77 20.20
C VAL A 25 -0.45 -11.84 19.45
N SER A 26 -0.93 -12.27 18.27
CA SER A 26 -0.18 -13.18 17.39
C SER A 26 1.06 -12.52 16.78
N THR A 27 2.12 -13.29 16.57
CA THR A 27 3.37 -12.88 15.91
C THR A 27 3.62 -13.69 14.64
N PRO A 28 4.38 -13.14 13.66
CA PRO A 28 4.92 -11.79 13.63
C PRO A 28 3.84 -10.72 13.35
N CYS A 29 3.98 -9.53 13.92
CA CYS A 29 3.02 -8.43 13.76
C CYS A 29 3.74 -7.08 13.67
N PHE A 30 3.28 -6.18 12.79
CA PHE A 30 3.79 -4.81 12.72
C PHE A 30 3.14 -3.94 13.80
N VAL A 31 3.98 -3.29 14.61
CA VAL A 31 3.56 -2.49 15.76
C VAL A 31 3.90 -1.03 15.53
N VAL A 32 2.97 -0.12 15.84
CA VAL A 32 3.20 1.33 15.78
C VAL A 32 2.90 2.00 17.11
N MET A 33 3.77 2.91 17.53
CA MET A 33 3.60 3.73 18.74
C MET A 33 3.24 5.17 18.36
N GLU A 34 1.99 5.58 18.57
CA GLU A 34 1.47 6.87 18.08
C GLU A 34 2.12 8.07 18.76
N ASP A 35 2.39 7.98 20.07
CA ASP A 35 3.10 9.01 20.84
C ASP A 35 4.50 9.30 20.27
N ARG A 36 5.18 8.25 19.80
CA ARG A 36 6.49 8.35 19.15
C ARG A 36 6.41 8.94 17.75
N VAL A 37 5.35 8.64 16.99
CA VAL A 37 5.08 9.31 15.70
C VAL A 37 4.92 10.81 15.90
N LEU A 38 4.14 11.22 16.92
CA LEU A 38 3.92 12.63 17.24
C LEU A 38 5.20 13.33 17.74
N HIS A 39 6.02 12.66 18.54
CA HIS A 39 7.35 13.15 18.89
C HIS A 39 8.20 13.40 17.63
N ASN A 40 8.26 12.41 16.72
CA ASN A 40 9.01 12.53 15.48
C ASN A 40 8.49 13.67 14.60
N LEU A 41 7.17 13.86 14.50
CA LEU A 41 6.57 15.00 13.79
C LEU A 41 7.08 16.32 14.36
N LYS A 42 7.04 16.48 15.68
CA LYS A 42 7.46 17.70 16.37
C LYS A 42 8.93 18.03 16.10
N VAL A 43 9.85 17.09 16.28
CA VAL A 43 11.29 17.34 16.09
C VAL A 43 11.64 17.54 14.62
N THR A 44 10.96 16.85 13.70
CA THR A 44 11.14 17.03 12.25
C THR A 44 10.66 18.41 11.80
N ALA A 45 9.47 18.81 12.26
CA ALA A 45 8.91 20.13 11.96
C ALA A 45 9.81 21.25 12.51
N LEU A 46 10.38 21.08 13.71
CA LEU A 46 11.35 22.02 14.25
C LEU A 46 12.60 22.12 13.37
N ALA A 47 13.16 20.97 12.97
CA ALA A 47 14.39 20.90 12.19
C ALA A 47 14.26 21.56 10.80
N CYS A 48 13.10 21.45 10.14
CA CYS A 48 12.88 22.14 8.86
C CYS A 48 12.33 23.58 9.00
N GLY A 49 12.06 24.06 10.21
CA GLY A 49 11.59 25.43 10.45
C GLY A 49 10.09 25.63 10.25
N GLY A 50 9.27 24.62 10.54
CA GLY A 50 7.81 24.68 10.60
C GLY A 50 7.12 23.44 10.03
N VAL A 51 5.98 23.05 10.61
CA VAL A 51 5.16 21.93 10.11
C VAL A 51 4.57 22.22 8.72
N ASP A 52 4.33 23.50 8.43
CA ASP A 52 3.86 24.02 7.14
C ASP A 52 4.85 23.81 6.00
N ARG A 53 6.12 23.47 6.31
CA ARG A 53 7.12 23.09 5.31
C ARG A 53 7.15 21.60 5.01
N LEU A 54 6.44 20.77 5.77
CA LEU A 54 6.45 19.34 5.54
C LEU A 54 5.45 18.97 4.45
N MET A 55 5.94 18.23 3.46
CA MET A 55 5.10 17.46 2.53
C MET A 55 5.50 15.97 2.65
N PRO A 56 5.13 15.29 3.74
CA PRO A 56 5.66 13.98 4.07
C PRO A 56 5.35 12.97 2.98
N HIS A 57 6.32 12.09 2.72
CA HIS A 57 6.13 11.05 1.72
C HIS A 57 5.44 9.82 2.34
N VAL A 58 4.22 9.52 1.89
CA VAL A 58 3.37 8.47 2.49
C VAL A 58 3.84 7.05 2.21
N LYS A 59 4.77 6.84 1.27
CA LYS A 59 5.29 5.51 0.91
C LYS A 59 5.89 4.74 2.09
N THR A 60 6.28 5.43 3.16
CA THR A 60 6.82 4.81 4.38
C THR A 60 5.74 4.07 5.16
N HIS A 61 4.53 4.64 5.25
CA HIS A 61 3.50 4.13 6.15
C HIS A 61 2.26 3.60 5.44
N ARG A 62 1.90 4.16 4.27
CA ARG A 62 0.75 3.74 3.45
C ARG A 62 -0.53 3.51 4.27
N ALA A 63 -0.79 4.36 5.25
CA ALA A 63 -1.86 4.22 6.23
C ALA A 63 -2.72 5.49 6.29
N ALA A 64 -4.03 5.36 6.05
CA ALA A 64 -4.97 6.49 6.02
C ALA A 64 -5.12 7.16 7.39
N TRP A 65 -5.21 6.38 8.46
CA TRP A 65 -5.30 6.89 9.84
C TRP A 65 -4.07 7.71 10.25
N LEU A 66 -2.89 7.44 9.67
CA LEU A 66 -1.72 8.32 9.87
C LEU A 66 -1.84 9.61 9.08
N VAL A 67 -2.40 9.60 7.88
CA VAL A 67 -2.68 10.84 7.14
C VAL A 67 -3.62 11.73 7.94
N GLU A 68 -4.69 11.16 8.51
CA GLU A 68 -5.64 11.86 9.38
C GLU A 68 -4.96 12.42 10.64
N LEU A 69 -4.11 11.64 11.30
CA LEU A 69 -3.33 12.10 12.46
C LEU A 69 -2.41 13.27 12.10
N LEU A 70 -1.72 13.19 10.96
CA LEU A 70 -0.81 14.26 10.50
C LEU A 70 -1.58 15.53 10.10
N LEU A 71 -2.74 15.39 9.44
CA LEU A 71 -3.66 16.50 9.16
C LEU A 71 -4.11 17.19 10.44
N ALA A 72 -4.52 16.42 11.45
CA ALA A 72 -4.94 16.95 12.76
C ALA A 72 -3.81 17.69 13.50
N ASN A 73 -2.56 17.43 13.14
CA ASN A 73 -1.37 18.06 13.73
C ASN A 73 -0.70 19.10 12.79
N GLY A 74 -1.43 19.59 11.78
CA GLY A 74 -1.04 20.77 11.00
C GLY A 74 -0.25 20.50 9.72
N VAL A 75 -0.01 19.23 9.36
CA VAL A 75 0.47 18.90 8.00
C VAL A 75 -0.67 19.11 7.02
N ASP A 76 -0.47 19.85 5.93
CA ASP A 76 -1.54 20.15 4.96
C ASP A 76 -1.29 19.57 3.56
N ALA A 77 -0.12 18.95 3.35
CA ALA A 77 0.35 18.50 2.05
C ALA A 77 1.07 17.15 2.13
N PHE A 78 0.91 16.32 1.10
CA PHE A 78 1.47 14.97 1.08
C PHE A 78 2.06 14.59 -0.27
N LYS A 79 3.06 13.70 -0.22
CA LYS A 79 3.69 13.14 -1.41
C LYS A 79 3.43 11.64 -1.51
N ALA A 80 2.93 11.19 -2.65
CA ALA A 80 2.61 9.79 -2.93
C ALA A 80 3.44 9.28 -4.12
N SER A 81 3.73 7.98 -4.13
CA SER A 81 4.47 7.29 -5.20
C SER A 81 3.56 6.50 -6.14
N THR A 82 2.38 6.10 -5.66
CA THR A 82 1.40 5.32 -6.43
C THR A 82 0.03 5.97 -6.42
N LEU A 83 -0.81 5.64 -7.40
CA LEU A 83 -2.20 6.14 -7.43
C LEU A 83 -3.05 5.60 -6.28
N ALA A 84 -2.76 4.39 -5.78
CA ALA A 84 -3.42 3.86 -4.59
C ALA A 84 -3.13 4.74 -3.36
N GLU A 85 -1.88 5.21 -3.22
CA GLU A 85 -1.52 6.17 -2.18
C GLU A 85 -2.17 7.54 -2.39
N VAL A 86 -2.22 8.04 -3.64
CA VAL A 86 -2.94 9.30 -3.95
C VAL A 86 -4.40 9.18 -3.52
N GLN A 87 -5.10 8.12 -3.90
CA GLN A 87 -6.49 7.90 -3.50
C GLN A 87 -6.64 7.79 -1.98
N MET A 88 -5.77 7.04 -1.30
CA MET A 88 -5.81 6.89 0.16
C MET A 88 -5.64 8.24 0.87
N VAL A 89 -4.68 9.06 0.42
CA VAL A 89 -4.41 10.38 0.99
C VAL A 89 -5.59 11.33 0.78
N LEU A 90 -6.19 11.32 -0.41
CA LEU A 90 -7.39 12.11 -0.71
C LEU A 90 -8.60 11.67 0.13
N ALA A 91 -8.80 10.35 0.26
CA ALA A 91 -9.90 9.79 1.04
C ALA A 91 -9.76 10.10 2.54
N ALA A 92 -8.53 10.22 3.05
CA ALA A 92 -8.22 10.67 4.40
C ALA A 92 -8.43 12.19 4.61
N GLY A 93 -8.79 12.93 3.55
CA GLY A 93 -9.17 14.35 3.64
C GLY A 93 -8.07 15.35 3.26
N ALA A 94 -6.89 14.89 2.82
CA ALA A 94 -5.85 15.80 2.37
C ALA A 94 -6.24 16.47 1.05
N THR A 95 -5.97 17.77 0.93
CA THR A 95 -6.33 18.57 -0.25
C THR A 95 -5.15 18.96 -1.12
N ARG A 96 -3.89 18.75 -0.69
CA ARG A 96 -2.71 19.02 -1.53
C ARG A 96 -1.87 17.76 -1.66
N VAL A 97 -1.83 17.18 -2.86
CA VAL A 97 -1.14 15.91 -3.09
C VAL A 97 -0.27 15.99 -4.34
N VAL A 98 1.01 15.67 -4.17
CA VAL A 98 1.94 15.47 -5.28
C VAL A 98 2.09 13.98 -5.55
N TRP A 99 1.75 13.54 -6.75
CA TRP A 99 2.10 12.20 -7.21
C TRP A 99 3.52 12.22 -7.78
N ALA A 100 4.50 11.90 -6.93
CA ALA A 100 5.91 12.00 -7.21
C ALA A 100 6.45 10.82 -8.01
N PHE A 101 5.91 10.67 -9.22
CA PHE A 101 6.32 9.66 -10.18
C PHE A 101 6.12 10.22 -11.60
N PRO A 102 7.18 10.57 -12.35
CA PRO A 102 7.04 11.07 -13.73
C PRO A 102 6.56 9.93 -14.62
N THR A 103 5.25 9.86 -14.83
CA THR A 103 4.62 8.77 -15.58
C THR A 103 4.46 9.13 -17.06
N VAL A 104 4.64 8.12 -17.91
CA VAL A 104 4.29 8.14 -19.33
C VAL A 104 3.20 7.10 -19.65
N ASN A 105 2.55 6.55 -18.61
CA ASN A 105 1.50 5.55 -18.76
C ASN A 105 0.13 6.25 -18.88
N PRO A 106 -0.54 6.19 -20.05
CA PRO A 106 -1.78 6.93 -20.27
C PRO A 106 -2.95 6.44 -19.40
N GLN A 107 -2.98 5.16 -19.01
CA GLN A 107 -4.00 4.63 -18.11
C GLN A 107 -3.83 5.19 -16.69
N ASN A 108 -2.60 5.31 -16.20
CA ASN A 108 -2.34 5.92 -14.90
C ASN A 108 -2.66 7.42 -14.90
N ILE A 109 -2.31 8.13 -15.98
CA ILE A 109 -2.69 9.55 -16.14
C ILE A 109 -4.21 9.70 -16.16
N GLY A 110 -4.92 8.85 -16.92
CA GLY A 110 -6.39 8.84 -16.94
C GLY A 110 -6.99 8.63 -15.56
N ARG A 111 -6.47 7.65 -14.80
CA ARG A 111 -6.94 7.39 -13.43
C ARG A 111 -6.63 8.55 -12.47
N PHE A 112 -5.51 9.23 -12.64
CA PHE A 112 -5.18 10.44 -11.88
C PHE A 112 -6.20 11.58 -12.15
N ILE A 113 -6.61 11.76 -13.41
CA ILE A 113 -7.63 12.72 -13.81
C ILE A 113 -8.99 12.36 -13.21
N GLU A 114 -9.37 11.08 -13.21
CA GLU A 114 -10.58 10.61 -12.55
C GLU A 114 -10.59 10.91 -11.04
N LEU A 115 -9.45 10.72 -10.35
CA LEU A 115 -9.33 11.08 -8.95
C LEU A 115 -9.53 12.58 -8.73
N ALA A 116 -9.00 13.44 -9.59
CA ALA A 116 -9.24 14.89 -9.52
C ALA A 116 -10.73 15.24 -9.65
N ALA A 117 -11.47 14.50 -10.47
CA ALA A 117 -12.92 14.69 -10.62
C ALA A 117 -13.71 14.22 -9.39
N VAL A 118 -13.29 13.14 -8.73
CA VAL A 118 -13.92 12.65 -7.49
C VAL A 118 -13.62 13.57 -6.30
N PHE A 119 -12.43 14.17 -6.27
CA PHE A 119 -11.98 15.05 -5.19
C PHE A 119 -11.78 16.49 -5.70
N PRO A 120 -12.86 17.22 -6.08
CA PRO A 120 -12.75 18.51 -6.77
C PRO A 120 -12.16 19.64 -5.91
N LYS A 121 -12.07 19.44 -4.59
CA LYS A 121 -11.43 20.38 -3.66
C LYS A 121 -9.92 20.17 -3.55
N ALA A 122 -9.38 19.09 -4.11
CA ALA A 122 -7.98 18.77 -4.01
C ALA A 122 -7.17 19.40 -5.16
N GLU A 123 -6.03 19.99 -4.79
CA GLU A 123 -4.95 20.35 -5.67
C GLU A 123 -4.09 19.11 -5.93
N LEU A 124 -4.24 18.54 -7.12
CA LEU A 124 -3.49 17.36 -7.56
C LEU A 124 -2.37 17.77 -8.52
N THR A 125 -1.15 17.40 -8.16
CA THR A 125 0.04 17.71 -8.96
C THR A 125 0.73 16.45 -9.45
N GLY A 126 0.83 16.29 -10.78
CA GLY A 126 1.64 15.25 -11.43
C GLY A 126 3.05 15.73 -11.74
N LEU A 127 3.93 14.82 -12.17
CA LEU A 127 5.29 15.13 -12.60
C LEU A 127 5.50 14.88 -14.10
N VAL A 128 6.34 15.72 -14.71
CA VAL A 128 6.91 15.53 -16.06
C VAL A 128 8.41 15.76 -16.03
N ASP A 129 9.17 14.99 -16.80
CA ASP A 129 10.62 15.13 -16.93
C ASP A 129 11.10 15.07 -18.39
N SER A 130 10.17 14.97 -19.33
CA SER A 130 10.48 14.76 -20.74
C SER A 130 9.39 15.35 -21.63
N ARG A 131 9.78 15.70 -22.86
CA ARG A 131 8.83 16.19 -23.87
C ARG A 131 7.74 15.16 -24.18
N HIS A 132 8.12 13.89 -24.31
CA HIS A 132 7.17 12.80 -24.52
C HIS A 132 6.13 12.70 -23.40
N GLY A 133 6.56 12.80 -22.13
CA GLY A 133 5.65 12.84 -20.99
C GLY A 133 4.72 14.05 -21.05
N LEU A 134 5.24 15.24 -21.35
CA LEU A 134 4.44 16.44 -21.48
C LEU A 134 3.40 16.35 -22.61
N ASP A 135 3.74 15.81 -23.77
CA ASP A 135 2.82 15.64 -24.90
C ASP A 135 1.65 14.70 -24.51
N LEU A 136 1.94 13.63 -23.77
CA LEU A 136 0.91 12.71 -23.26
C LEU A 136 -0.02 13.38 -22.25
N TRP A 137 0.54 14.08 -21.27
CA TRP A 137 -0.25 14.85 -20.30
C TRP A 137 -1.11 15.91 -20.98
N THR A 138 -0.55 16.66 -21.94
CA THR A 138 -1.26 17.70 -22.68
C THR A 138 -2.49 17.13 -23.38
N ARG A 139 -2.33 16.02 -24.10
CA ARG A 139 -3.42 15.35 -24.80
C ARG A 139 -4.51 14.83 -23.86
N LEU A 140 -4.13 14.25 -22.71
CA LEU A 140 -5.09 13.66 -21.77
C LEU A 140 -5.76 14.70 -20.87
N LEU A 141 -5.14 15.86 -20.67
CA LEU A 141 -5.70 16.96 -19.88
C LEU A 141 -6.65 17.87 -20.68
N ASP A 142 -6.87 17.59 -21.97
CA ASP A 142 -7.89 18.29 -22.75
C ASP A 142 -9.28 18.06 -22.15
N GLY A 143 -9.99 19.15 -21.86
CA GLY A 143 -11.27 19.11 -21.11
C GLY A 143 -11.18 18.71 -19.63
N ALA A 144 -9.99 18.40 -19.09
CA ALA A 144 -9.80 18.03 -17.69
C ALA A 144 -9.72 19.26 -16.77
N SER A 145 -10.04 19.07 -15.48
CA SER A 145 -10.03 20.13 -14.46
C SER A 145 -8.73 20.96 -14.48
N PRO A 146 -8.81 22.30 -14.40
CA PRO A 146 -7.63 23.17 -14.30
C PRO A 146 -6.93 23.05 -12.94
N ALA A 147 -7.57 22.41 -11.95
CA ALA A 147 -6.96 22.10 -10.65
C ALA A 147 -5.84 21.07 -10.75
N ILE A 148 -5.77 20.32 -11.86
CA ILE A 148 -4.65 19.42 -12.13
C ILE A 148 -3.45 20.25 -12.62
N ARG A 149 -2.40 20.26 -11.81
CA ARG A 149 -1.13 20.94 -12.08
C ARG A 149 -0.03 19.94 -12.41
N LEU A 150 1.07 20.44 -12.98
CA LEU A 150 2.26 19.66 -13.29
C LEU A 150 3.49 20.35 -12.71
N ARG A 151 4.43 19.56 -12.17
CA ARG A 151 5.78 20.01 -11.83
C ARG A 151 6.79 19.37 -12.77
N VAL A 152 7.86 20.09 -13.04
CA VAL A 152 9.02 19.52 -13.72
C VAL A 152 9.89 18.80 -12.69
N ASP A 153 10.11 17.50 -12.87
CA ASP A 153 11.03 16.69 -12.04
C ASP A 153 12.46 16.95 -12.49
N LEU A 154 13.32 17.33 -11.55
CA LEU A 154 14.72 17.67 -11.77
C LEU A 154 15.62 16.52 -11.34
N ASP A 155 16.66 16.22 -12.12
CA ASP A 155 17.71 15.29 -11.73
C ASP A 155 18.87 16.05 -11.04
N PRO A 156 19.06 15.88 -9.71
CA PRO A 156 20.18 16.49 -8.98
C PRO A 156 21.49 15.68 -9.12
N GLY A 157 21.66 14.95 -10.22
CA GLY A 157 22.79 14.06 -10.46
C GLY A 157 22.63 12.65 -9.87
N MET A 158 21.39 12.24 -9.57
CA MET A 158 21.08 10.87 -9.14
C MET A 158 20.99 9.91 -10.34
N GLY A 159 20.63 10.39 -11.53
CA GLY A 159 20.50 9.58 -12.73
C GLY A 159 19.35 8.56 -12.68
N ARG A 160 18.29 8.86 -11.91
CA ARG A 160 17.13 7.96 -11.74
C ARG A 160 15.94 8.37 -12.59
N THR A 161 15.49 9.61 -12.42
CA THR A 161 14.42 10.29 -13.15
C THR A 161 14.73 11.78 -13.14
N GLY A 162 13.97 12.56 -13.91
CA GLY A 162 14.12 14.01 -13.93
C GLY A 162 14.96 14.51 -15.09
N VAL A 163 14.69 15.75 -15.50
CA VAL A 163 15.46 16.47 -16.50
C VAL A 163 16.69 17.12 -15.86
N THR A 164 17.75 17.27 -16.63
CA THR A 164 18.97 17.98 -16.20
C THR A 164 18.64 19.39 -15.72
N MET A 165 19.32 19.84 -14.65
CA MET A 165 19.12 21.16 -14.05
C MET A 165 19.79 22.28 -14.87
N ASP A 166 19.42 22.39 -16.14
CA ASP A 166 19.95 23.36 -17.11
C ASP A 166 18.83 23.93 -18.01
N GLU A 167 19.19 24.44 -19.20
CA GLU A 167 18.20 24.99 -20.15
C GLU A 167 17.13 23.97 -20.56
N ALA A 168 17.40 22.66 -20.52
CA ALA A 168 16.38 21.65 -20.82
C ALA A 168 15.23 21.67 -19.79
N ALA A 169 15.54 21.90 -18.51
CA ALA A 169 14.52 22.08 -17.48
C ALA A 169 13.71 23.37 -17.69
N LEU A 170 14.39 24.47 -18.05
CA LEU A 170 13.74 25.75 -18.32
C LEU A 170 12.78 25.65 -19.50
N ASP A 171 13.21 25.03 -20.60
CA ASP A 171 12.39 24.85 -21.79
C ASP A 171 11.15 24.00 -21.49
N LEU A 172 11.33 22.88 -20.78
CA LEU A 172 10.20 22.05 -20.37
C LEU A 172 9.24 22.82 -19.45
N ALA A 173 9.75 23.56 -18.48
CA ALA A 173 8.92 24.36 -17.56
C ALA A 173 8.14 25.45 -18.30
N ARG A 174 8.77 26.17 -19.24
CA ARG A 174 8.10 27.16 -20.11
C ARG A 174 6.97 26.53 -20.91
N GLU A 175 7.16 25.32 -21.43
CA GLU A 175 6.09 24.61 -22.15
C GLU A 175 4.92 24.24 -21.25
N VAL A 176 5.19 23.71 -20.05
CA VAL A 176 4.14 23.45 -19.05
C VAL A 176 3.43 24.74 -18.64
N ALA A 177 4.15 25.86 -18.55
CA ALA A 177 3.60 27.17 -18.23
C ALA A 177 2.67 27.70 -19.33
N ARG A 178 2.99 27.48 -20.61
CA ARG A 178 2.09 27.84 -21.75
C ARG A 178 0.77 27.08 -21.72
N LEU A 179 0.73 25.88 -21.15
CA LEU A 179 -0.52 25.14 -20.89
C LEU A 179 -1.32 25.74 -19.73
N GLY A 180 -0.75 26.71 -19.01
CA GLY A 180 -1.33 27.28 -17.80
C GLY A 180 -1.33 26.30 -16.63
N ARG A 181 -0.50 25.24 -16.64
CA ARG A 181 -0.54 24.12 -15.66
C ARG A 181 0.70 23.98 -14.77
N LEU A 182 1.73 24.81 -14.93
CA LEU A 182 2.96 24.71 -14.15
C LEU A 182 2.72 25.04 -12.66
N ALA A 183 3.01 24.09 -11.77
CA ALA A 183 3.06 24.31 -10.31
C ALA A 183 4.47 24.60 -9.80
N GLY A 184 5.51 24.24 -10.56
CA GLY A 184 6.90 24.53 -10.23
C GLY A 184 7.82 23.33 -10.38
N TRP A 185 8.80 23.25 -9.50
CA TRP A 185 9.84 22.23 -9.56
C TRP A 185 9.58 21.09 -8.56
N HIS A 186 10.03 19.88 -8.91
CA HIS A 186 10.21 18.77 -8.00
C HIS A 186 11.66 18.31 -8.03
N LEU A 187 12.24 17.96 -6.88
CA LEU A 187 13.63 17.50 -6.80
C LEU A 187 13.77 16.42 -5.73
N TYR A 188 14.40 15.28 -6.07
CA TYR A 188 14.70 14.22 -5.10
C TYR A 188 16.20 13.92 -5.04
N ASP A 189 16.83 14.33 -3.95
CA ASP A 189 18.27 14.28 -3.66
C ASP A 189 18.65 13.06 -2.80
N GLY A 190 18.03 11.91 -3.08
CA GLY A 190 18.26 10.68 -2.32
C GLY A 190 19.68 10.10 -2.43
N ASN A 191 20.48 10.59 -3.37
CA ASN A 191 21.91 10.29 -3.53
C ASN A 191 22.80 11.05 -2.55
N VAL A 192 22.35 12.19 -1.99
CA VAL A 192 23.13 12.96 -1.02
C VAL A 192 23.18 12.21 0.31
N ARG A 193 24.39 11.78 0.68
CA ARG A 193 24.73 10.96 1.84
C ARG A 193 26.09 11.42 2.39
N GLY A 194 26.47 10.88 3.54
CA GLY A 194 27.72 11.23 4.21
C GLY A 194 27.50 12.03 5.49
N GLU A 195 28.59 12.58 6.00
CA GLU A 195 28.57 13.39 7.22
C GLU A 195 27.78 14.69 7.03
N TYR A 196 27.39 15.33 8.13
CA TYR A 196 26.55 16.53 8.09
C TYR A 196 27.12 17.64 7.19
N ASP A 197 28.41 17.96 7.32
CA ASP A 197 29.03 19.03 6.53
C ASP A 197 29.15 18.69 5.04
N GLU A 198 29.36 17.40 4.71
CA GLU A 198 29.37 16.92 3.32
C GLU A 198 27.99 17.06 2.69
N ARG A 199 26.95 16.58 3.39
CA ARG A 199 25.56 16.73 2.94
C ARG A 199 25.19 18.20 2.76
N LYS A 200 25.59 19.06 3.70
CA LYS A 200 25.34 20.50 3.64
C LYS A 200 26.01 21.16 2.45
N ALA A 201 27.26 20.80 2.15
CA ALA A 201 27.98 21.32 1.00
C ALA A 201 27.31 20.90 -0.33
N GLU A 202 26.89 19.63 -0.45
CA GLU A 202 26.17 19.17 -1.65
C GLU A 202 24.79 19.83 -1.80
N VAL A 203 24.02 19.97 -0.71
CA VAL A 203 22.74 20.69 -0.73
C VAL A 203 22.94 22.15 -1.13
N GLN A 204 24.00 22.81 -0.68
CA GLN A 204 24.29 24.19 -1.09
C GLN A 204 24.54 24.29 -2.60
N LYS A 205 25.32 23.38 -3.20
CA LYS A 205 25.54 23.35 -4.65
C LYS A 205 24.23 23.19 -5.42
N LEU A 206 23.35 22.30 -4.96
CA LEU A 206 22.04 22.10 -5.57
C LEU A 206 21.12 23.32 -5.38
N ALA A 207 21.20 24.01 -4.24
CA ALA A 207 20.47 25.24 -3.98
C ALA A 207 20.92 26.39 -4.89
N ASP A 208 22.23 26.51 -5.16
CA ASP A 208 22.79 27.50 -6.09
C ASP A 208 22.37 27.19 -7.54
N ALA A 209 22.36 25.92 -7.95
CA ALA A 209 21.85 25.53 -9.26
C ALA A 209 20.34 25.84 -9.42
N LEU A 210 19.56 25.56 -8.36
CA LEU A 210 18.13 25.84 -8.35
C LEU A 210 17.85 27.36 -8.36
N GLU A 211 18.68 28.16 -7.71
CA GLU A 211 18.61 29.62 -7.77
C GLU A 211 18.67 30.16 -9.20
N VAL A 212 19.61 29.63 -9.99
CA VAL A 212 19.76 30.01 -11.40
C VAL A 212 18.48 29.69 -12.17
N LEU A 213 17.93 28.48 -12.01
CA LEU A 213 16.70 28.07 -12.71
C LEU A 213 15.50 28.95 -12.30
N GLN A 214 15.32 29.19 -11.00
CA GLN A 214 14.24 30.03 -10.49
C GLN A 214 14.35 31.47 -11.00
N SER A 215 15.56 32.05 -10.98
CA SER A 215 15.78 33.43 -11.44
C SER A 215 15.50 33.57 -12.93
N ARG A 216 15.93 32.60 -13.75
CA ARG A 216 15.66 32.60 -15.19
C ARG A 216 14.18 32.44 -15.54
N LEU A 217 13.42 31.64 -14.79
CA LEU A 217 11.95 31.62 -14.95
C LEU A 217 11.29 32.91 -14.48
N LEU A 218 11.80 33.53 -13.41
CA LEU A 218 11.27 34.79 -12.91
C LEU A 218 11.46 35.93 -13.91
N GLU A 219 12.59 35.94 -14.64
CA GLU A 219 12.82 36.86 -15.78
C GLU A 219 11.75 36.70 -16.88
N ASP A 220 11.22 35.50 -17.07
CA ASP A 220 10.11 35.19 -17.98
C ASP A 220 8.73 35.53 -17.36
N GLY A 221 8.70 36.10 -16.15
CA GLY A 221 7.47 36.40 -15.40
C GLY A 221 6.81 35.19 -14.76
N ILE A 222 7.53 34.07 -14.61
CA ILE A 222 7.02 32.81 -14.06
C ILE A 222 7.63 32.61 -12.66
N ASP A 223 6.84 32.88 -11.62
CA ASP A 223 7.22 32.62 -10.22
C ASP A 223 6.61 31.30 -9.72
N VAL A 224 7.46 30.37 -9.29
CA VAL A 224 7.08 29.02 -8.88
C VAL A 224 7.92 28.50 -7.72
N ASP A 225 7.32 27.64 -6.91
CA ASP A 225 7.98 27.03 -5.76
C ASP A 225 8.60 25.65 -6.07
N VAL A 226 9.28 25.08 -5.07
CA VAL A 226 9.93 23.77 -5.16
C VAL A 226 9.47 22.87 -4.03
N VAL A 227 9.21 21.61 -4.41
CA VAL A 227 8.94 20.49 -3.51
C VAL A 227 10.07 19.48 -3.65
N GLY A 228 10.76 19.16 -2.56
CA GLY A 228 11.88 18.23 -2.64
C GLY A 228 12.39 17.73 -1.30
N GLY A 229 13.67 17.43 -1.19
CA GLY A 229 14.35 17.07 0.06
C GLY A 229 13.99 15.67 0.59
N CYS A 230 15.00 14.81 0.72
CA CYS A 230 14.86 13.49 1.33
C CYS A 230 15.14 13.52 2.84
N SER A 231 15.00 12.38 3.52
CA SER A 231 15.25 12.25 4.97
C SER A 231 16.66 12.67 5.40
N TYR A 232 17.64 12.74 4.49
CA TYR A 232 19.01 13.13 4.78
C TYR A 232 19.30 14.61 4.53
N THR A 233 18.37 15.37 3.96
CA THR A 233 18.66 16.73 3.49
C THR A 233 17.55 17.73 3.82
N PHE A 234 16.40 17.27 4.30
CA PHE A 234 15.21 18.09 4.53
C PHE A 234 15.46 19.31 5.45
N ASP A 235 16.37 19.20 6.40
CA ASP A 235 16.75 20.25 7.35
C ASP A 235 17.79 21.24 6.78
N LEU A 236 18.48 20.84 5.71
CA LEU A 236 19.56 21.60 5.09
C LEU A 236 19.06 22.59 4.02
N TRP A 237 17.85 22.37 3.48
CA TRP A 237 17.30 23.16 2.38
C TRP A 237 16.80 24.55 2.83
N PRO A 238 17.33 25.65 2.24
CA PRO A 238 16.86 27.01 2.54
C PRO A 238 15.38 27.20 2.19
N ARG A 239 14.62 27.89 3.05
CA ARG A 239 13.19 28.19 2.83
C ARG A 239 12.93 28.99 1.56
N SER A 240 13.86 29.86 1.18
CA SER A 240 13.80 30.65 -0.05
C SER A 240 13.93 29.82 -1.33
N ARG A 241 14.53 28.62 -1.24
CA ARG A 241 14.74 27.73 -2.39
C ARG A 241 13.73 26.60 -2.42
N MET A 242 13.41 26.04 -1.25
CA MET A 242 12.53 24.89 -1.14
C MET A 242 11.41 25.17 -0.15
N ARG A 243 10.20 25.36 -0.70
CA ARG A 243 9.00 25.62 0.09
C ARG A 243 8.63 24.41 0.92
N TYR A 244 8.53 23.24 0.27
CA TYR A 244 8.20 21.98 0.93
C TYR A 244 9.36 21.00 0.88
N VAL A 245 9.66 20.42 2.03
CA VAL A 245 10.59 19.30 2.17
C VAL A 245 9.80 18.01 2.41
N SER A 246 10.26 16.89 1.84
CA SER A 246 9.47 15.67 1.70
C SER A 246 10.08 14.42 2.38
N PRO A 247 10.64 14.53 3.61
CA PRO A 247 11.08 13.33 4.31
C PRO A 247 9.83 12.52 4.71
N GLY A 248 9.88 11.20 4.55
CA GLY A 248 8.77 10.31 4.94
C GLY A 248 9.14 9.35 6.07
N THR A 249 10.42 8.96 6.11
CA THR A 249 10.86 7.88 6.99
C THR A 249 10.81 8.23 8.47
N TRP A 250 10.86 9.53 8.81
CA TRP A 250 10.77 10.01 10.20
C TRP A 250 9.49 9.53 10.92
N VAL A 251 8.39 9.27 10.17
CA VAL A 251 7.12 8.82 10.76
C VAL A 251 7.33 7.59 11.64
N TYR A 252 8.05 6.58 11.13
CA TYR A 252 8.41 5.38 11.90
C TYR A 252 9.85 5.36 12.40
N SER A 253 10.71 6.19 11.81
CA SER A 253 12.16 6.01 11.78
C SER A 253 12.56 4.60 11.30
N ASN A 254 13.84 4.26 11.40
CA ASN A 254 14.38 2.92 11.17
C ASN A 254 15.77 2.81 11.80
N ALA A 255 16.28 1.59 11.96
CA ALA A 255 17.59 1.38 12.60
C ALA A 255 18.75 2.09 11.87
N GLN A 256 18.66 2.26 10.54
CA GLN A 256 19.67 2.98 9.77
C GLN A 256 19.71 4.48 10.14
N HIS A 257 18.58 5.16 10.07
CA HIS A 257 18.44 6.59 10.34
C HIS A 257 18.66 6.91 11.81
N LEU A 258 18.30 6.02 12.73
CA LEU A 258 18.63 6.21 14.15
C LEU A 258 20.15 6.25 14.40
N ARG A 259 20.95 5.60 13.55
CA ARG A 259 22.42 5.69 13.61
C ARG A 259 22.95 6.89 12.82
N GLU A 260 22.56 7.01 11.56
CA GLU A 260 23.13 7.99 10.61
C GLU A 260 22.60 9.42 10.82
N LEU A 261 21.40 9.56 11.40
CA LEU A 261 20.69 10.84 11.56
C LEU A 261 20.31 11.10 13.03
N ALA A 262 21.12 10.60 13.97
CA ALA A 262 20.86 10.68 15.41
C ALA A 262 20.62 12.11 15.93
N HIS A 263 21.21 13.12 15.28
CA HIS A 263 21.07 14.54 15.61
C HIS A 263 19.65 15.11 15.42
N HIS A 264 18.75 14.41 14.72
CA HIS A 264 17.35 14.83 14.59
C HIS A 264 16.46 14.40 15.77
N ASP A 265 17.01 13.67 16.75
CA ASP A 265 16.27 13.16 17.91
C ASP A 265 15.02 12.32 17.54
N TRP A 266 15.03 11.69 16.36
CA TRP A 266 14.02 10.72 15.99
C TRP A 266 14.09 9.49 16.90
N VAL A 267 12.93 8.90 17.17
CA VAL A 267 12.81 7.64 17.88
C VAL A 267 12.16 6.57 16.99
N ALA A 268 12.48 5.30 17.21
CA ALA A 268 11.77 4.20 16.57
C ALA A 268 10.29 4.25 16.98
N ALA A 269 9.40 4.33 16.00
CA ALA A 269 7.96 4.30 16.21
C ALA A 269 7.27 3.13 15.47
N GLY A 270 7.95 2.47 14.52
CA GLY A 270 7.49 1.24 13.86
C GLY A 270 8.39 0.05 14.17
N PHE A 271 7.78 -1.09 14.50
CA PHE A 271 8.47 -2.30 14.95
C PHE A 271 7.85 -3.55 14.32
N VAL A 272 8.60 -4.66 14.33
CA VAL A 272 8.06 -6.00 14.13
C VAL A 272 8.15 -6.76 15.44
N LEU A 273 7.00 -7.13 15.99
CA LEU A 273 6.88 -8.00 17.15
C LEU A 273 7.05 -9.45 16.70
N THR A 274 7.94 -10.19 17.34
CA THR A 274 8.26 -11.59 17.04
C THR A 274 8.31 -12.42 18.33
N THR A 275 8.16 -13.73 18.19
CA THR A 275 8.32 -14.72 19.27
C THR A 275 9.50 -15.64 18.98
N VAL A 276 10.30 -15.94 20.02
CA VAL A 276 11.32 -16.98 19.99
C VAL A 276 10.61 -18.34 19.99
N VAL A 277 10.66 -19.06 18.86
CA VAL A 277 9.99 -20.35 18.68
C VAL A 277 10.88 -21.55 18.99
N SER A 278 12.19 -21.35 19.07
CA SER A 278 13.15 -22.43 19.35
C SER A 278 14.47 -21.87 19.84
N THR A 279 15.08 -22.53 20.83
CA THR A 279 16.44 -22.23 21.32
C THR A 279 17.31 -23.48 21.20
N ARG A 280 18.51 -23.34 20.64
CA ARG A 280 19.45 -24.45 20.44
C ARG A 280 20.89 -23.96 20.29
N ASN A 281 21.81 -24.57 21.03
CA ASN A 281 23.26 -24.43 20.82
C ASN A 281 23.75 -22.97 20.66
N GLY A 282 23.31 -22.08 21.55
CA GLY A 282 23.61 -20.64 21.52
C GLY A 282 23.02 -19.86 20.36
N THR A 283 21.94 -20.38 19.80
CA THR A 283 21.09 -19.67 18.85
C THR A 283 19.64 -19.70 19.29
N SER A 284 18.91 -18.67 18.91
CA SER A 284 17.46 -18.54 19.08
C SER A 284 16.82 -18.30 17.72
N THR A 285 15.68 -18.94 17.46
CA THR A 285 14.93 -18.80 16.22
C THR A 285 13.69 -17.97 16.47
N LEU A 286 13.57 -16.87 15.74
CA LEU A 286 12.44 -15.94 15.74
C LEU A 286 11.44 -16.34 14.63
N ASP A 287 10.14 -16.16 14.87
CA ASP A 287 9.07 -16.34 13.87
C ASP A 287 8.91 -15.17 12.87
N ALA A 288 9.84 -14.20 12.88
CA ALA A 288 9.91 -13.13 11.89
C ALA A 288 10.99 -13.42 10.85
N GLY A 289 10.59 -13.94 9.69
CA GLY A 289 11.47 -14.12 8.52
C GLY A 289 11.39 -12.97 7.51
N SER A 290 11.80 -13.23 6.25
CA SER A 290 11.82 -12.24 5.17
C SER A 290 10.45 -11.75 4.71
N LYS A 291 9.37 -12.48 5.06
CA LYS A 291 7.98 -12.03 4.86
C LYS A 291 7.45 -11.15 6.00
N ALA A 292 8.18 -11.06 7.11
CA ALA A 292 7.87 -10.17 8.22
C ALA A 292 8.79 -8.94 8.26
N ILE A 293 10.07 -9.08 7.88
CA ILE A 293 11.05 -7.99 7.77
C ILE A 293 11.71 -8.08 6.40
N SER A 294 11.71 -6.97 5.65
CA SER A 294 12.20 -6.99 4.28
C SER A 294 13.68 -7.42 4.19
N PRO A 295 14.05 -8.27 3.21
CA PRO A 295 15.42 -8.73 3.03
C PRO A 295 16.29 -7.78 2.21
N ASP A 296 15.85 -6.53 1.95
CA ASP A 296 16.53 -5.56 1.07
C ASP A 296 17.87 -5.04 1.60
N LYS A 297 18.14 -5.26 2.89
CA LYS A 297 19.39 -4.90 3.56
C LYS A 297 20.30 -6.12 3.78
N PRO A 298 21.63 -5.92 3.89
CA PRO A 298 22.56 -6.99 4.24
C PRO A 298 22.10 -7.75 5.49
N LEU A 299 22.26 -9.07 5.50
CA LEU A 299 21.68 -9.98 6.50
C LEU A 299 21.87 -9.49 7.95
N ARG A 300 23.11 -9.12 8.31
CA ARG A 300 23.50 -8.68 9.66
C ARG A 300 22.90 -7.33 10.08
N GLN A 301 22.33 -6.60 9.13
CA GLN A 301 21.82 -5.26 9.31
C GLN A 301 20.31 -5.21 9.07
N ARG A 302 19.57 -6.31 8.99
CA ARG A 302 18.14 -6.24 8.62
C ARG A 302 17.25 -5.61 9.70
N PHE A 303 17.66 -5.71 10.96
CA PHE A 303 16.97 -5.09 12.09
C PHE A 303 17.91 -4.89 13.28
N GLN A 304 17.46 -4.08 14.23
CA GLN A 304 17.99 -3.97 15.60
C GLN A 304 16.98 -4.55 16.60
N GLY A 305 17.44 -4.81 17.83
CA GLY A 305 16.59 -5.35 18.90
C GLY A 305 16.80 -6.84 19.19
N ALA A 306 17.75 -7.47 18.49
CA ALA A 306 18.25 -8.79 18.83
C ALA A 306 19.76 -8.88 18.54
N ASP A 307 20.36 -10.00 18.93
CA ASP A 307 21.77 -10.31 18.69
C ASP A 307 22.07 -10.58 17.20
N GLU A 308 23.30 -11.00 16.88
CA GLU A 308 23.78 -11.22 15.51
C GLU A 308 22.85 -12.17 14.72
N VAL A 309 22.33 -11.68 13.58
CA VAL A 309 21.57 -12.50 12.63
C VAL A 309 22.50 -13.48 11.92
N VAL A 310 22.26 -14.78 12.14
CA VAL A 310 23.02 -15.89 11.54
C VAL A 310 22.46 -16.26 10.17
N MET A 311 21.13 -16.39 10.07
CA MET A 311 20.42 -16.70 8.83
C MET A 311 18.97 -16.24 8.90
N MET A 312 18.36 -16.00 7.74
CA MET A 312 16.95 -15.63 7.62
C MET A 312 16.33 -16.33 6.41
N ASN A 313 15.22 -17.03 6.65
CA ASN A 313 14.35 -17.66 5.67
C ASN A 313 13.03 -16.89 5.58
N GLU A 314 12.05 -17.41 4.85
CA GLU A 314 10.76 -16.75 4.65
C GLU A 314 10.01 -16.43 5.95
N GLU A 315 9.93 -17.42 6.85
CA GLU A 315 9.14 -17.34 8.10
C GLU A 315 10.01 -17.34 9.36
N HIS A 316 11.34 -17.49 9.24
CA HIS A 316 12.22 -17.67 10.40
C HIS A 316 13.49 -16.85 10.29
N THR A 317 13.95 -16.33 11.43
CA THR A 317 15.30 -15.75 11.57
C THR A 317 16.03 -16.42 12.71
N VAL A 318 17.24 -16.90 12.45
CA VAL A 318 18.13 -17.45 13.48
C VAL A 318 19.09 -16.35 13.91
N ILE A 319 19.11 -16.08 15.21
CA ILE A 319 20.04 -15.15 15.86
C ILE A 319 20.97 -15.91 16.81
N ARG A 320 22.18 -15.40 17.02
CA ARG A 320 23.11 -15.94 18.01
C ARG A 320 22.75 -15.38 19.39
N SER A 321 22.12 -16.16 20.25
CA SER A 321 21.73 -15.71 21.59
C SER A 321 21.69 -16.89 22.56
N ASP A 322 22.32 -16.73 23.72
CA ASP A 322 22.33 -17.67 24.86
C ASP A 322 21.40 -17.22 26.00
N SER A 323 20.79 -16.04 25.88
CA SER A 323 20.05 -15.38 26.98
C SER A 323 18.54 -15.35 26.78
N LEU A 324 18.04 -15.87 25.66
CA LEU A 324 16.61 -15.90 25.34
C LEU A 324 16.05 -17.30 25.52
N ASP A 325 14.82 -17.38 26.01
CA ASP A 325 14.05 -18.60 26.18
C ASP A 325 12.96 -18.74 25.10
N THR A 326 12.53 -19.98 24.85
CA THR A 326 11.39 -20.21 23.94
C THR A 326 10.13 -19.58 24.53
N GLY A 327 9.42 -18.79 23.74
CA GLY A 327 8.26 -18.00 24.16
C GLY A 327 8.61 -16.54 24.48
N ASP A 328 9.89 -16.17 24.60
CA ASP A 328 10.29 -14.78 24.70
C ASP A 328 9.84 -14.00 23.46
N ARG A 329 9.49 -12.73 23.68
CA ARG A 329 8.99 -11.86 22.61
C ARG A 329 9.89 -10.65 22.49
N LEU A 330 10.10 -10.20 21.25
CA LEU A 330 11.00 -9.10 20.94
C LEU A 330 10.32 -8.09 20.02
N LEU A 331 10.62 -6.80 20.22
CA LEU A 331 10.28 -5.73 19.27
C LEU A 331 11.52 -5.39 18.45
N LEU A 332 11.49 -5.79 17.19
CA LEU A 332 12.57 -5.56 16.24
C LEU A 332 12.35 -4.22 15.54
N VAL A 333 13.39 -3.38 15.47
CA VAL A 333 13.38 -2.15 14.68
C VAL A 333 13.93 -2.49 13.30
N PRO A 334 13.13 -2.44 12.22
CA PRO A 334 13.63 -2.71 10.88
C PRO A 334 14.70 -1.71 10.48
N GLU A 335 15.69 -2.15 9.72
CA GLU A 335 16.69 -1.26 9.12
C GLU A 335 16.11 -0.41 8.00
N HIS A 336 15.13 -0.96 7.28
CA HIS A 336 14.34 -0.22 6.31
C HIS A 336 12.85 -0.42 6.58
N THR A 337 12.25 0.54 7.30
CA THR A 337 10.84 0.42 7.69
C THR A 337 9.89 0.58 6.51
N CYS A 338 10.23 1.34 5.46
CA CYS A 338 9.33 1.52 4.31
C CYS A 338 9.00 0.18 3.61
N THR A 339 10.03 -0.64 3.37
CA THR A 339 9.88 -1.97 2.74
C THR A 339 9.28 -2.99 3.68
N THR A 340 9.46 -2.82 4.99
CA THR A 340 8.88 -3.70 6.02
C THR A 340 7.39 -3.40 6.24
N ALA A 341 7.01 -2.14 6.46
CA ALA A 341 5.61 -1.73 6.63
C ALA A 341 4.75 -2.08 5.40
N TYR A 342 5.34 -2.05 4.20
CA TYR A 342 4.71 -2.50 2.94
C TYR A 342 4.23 -3.96 2.98
N LEU A 343 4.77 -4.82 3.85
CA LEU A 343 4.38 -6.23 3.95
C LEU A 343 3.06 -6.43 4.71
N TYR A 344 2.58 -5.43 5.43
CA TYR A 344 1.46 -5.56 6.36
C TYR A 344 0.26 -4.74 5.91
N SER A 345 -0.93 -5.34 5.85
CA SER A 345 -2.21 -4.67 5.56
C SER A 345 -2.90 -4.07 6.80
N ASN A 346 -2.33 -4.28 7.99
CA ASN A 346 -2.72 -3.61 9.22
C ASN A 346 -1.51 -3.46 10.14
N ALA A 347 -1.63 -2.59 11.14
CA ALA A 347 -0.69 -2.46 12.23
C ALA A 347 -1.42 -2.58 13.57
N LEU A 348 -0.77 -3.20 14.55
CA LEU A 348 -1.17 -3.08 15.94
C LEU A 348 -0.66 -1.72 16.46
N VAL A 349 -1.57 -0.80 16.72
CA VAL A 349 -1.25 0.57 17.12
C VAL A 349 -1.48 0.74 18.61
N ARG A 350 -0.50 1.33 19.29
CA ARG A 350 -0.69 1.92 20.62
C ARG A 350 -1.02 3.40 20.45
N SER A 351 -2.27 3.77 20.71
CA SER A 351 -2.73 5.16 20.64
C SER A 351 -2.15 5.99 21.79
N VAL A 352 -2.26 7.31 21.67
CA VAL A 352 -1.71 8.27 22.66
C VAL A 352 -2.33 8.10 24.05
N ASP A 353 -3.58 7.64 24.14
CA ASP A 353 -4.27 7.32 25.39
C ASP A 353 -3.90 5.92 25.95
N GLY A 354 -2.97 5.21 25.31
CA GLY A 354 -2.45 3.93 25.74
C GLY A 354 -3.29 2.71 25.35
N GLN A 355 -4.34 2.89 24.53
CA GLN A 355 -5.13 1.77 24.01
C GLN A 355 -4.39 1.03 22.89
N TRP A 356 -4.65 -0.26 22.77
CA TRP A 356 -4.11 -1.12 21.73
C TRP A 356 -5.21 -1.53 20.76
N GLU A 357 -5.03 -1.26 19.47
CA GLU A 357 -5.99 -1.64 18.44
C GLU A 357 -5.33 -1.92 17.09
N TYR A 358 -5.96 -2.79 16.30
CA TYR A 358 -5.54 -2.99 14.91
C TYR A 358 -6.15 -1.91 14.02
N ARG A 359 -5.31 -1.26 13.21
CA ARG A 359 -5.74 -0.30 12.20
C ARG A 359 -5.24 -0.71 10.82
N ASP A 360 -6.13 -0.63 9.84
CA ASP A 360 -5.83 -1.01 8.46
C ASP A 360 -4.85 -0.04 7.78
N GLN A 361 -4.05 -0.58 6.87
CA GLN A 361 -3.15 0.15 5.99
C GLN A 361 -3.08 -0.54 4.63
N LEU A 362 -2.64 0.15 3.57
CA LEU A 362 -2.64 -0.41 2.22
C LEU A 362 -1.71 -1.63 2.06
N GLY A 363 -0.71 -1.79 2.92
CA GLY A 363 0.29 -2.86 2.80
C GLY A 363 0.94 -2.88 1.43
N ASN A 364 0.79 -3.99 0.70
CA ASN A 364 1.35 -4.18 -0.64
C ASN A 364 0.35 -3.87 -1.78
N GLU A 365 -0.85 -3.38 -1.46
CA GLU A 365 -1.89 -3.12 -2.44
C GLU A 365 -1.44 -2.00 -3.39
N ARG A 366 -1.61 -2.25 -4.70
CA ARG A 366 -1.30 -1.30 -5.79
C ARG A 366 -2.53 -0.94 -6.60
N SER A 367 -3.60 -1.70 -6.43
CA SER A 367 -4.86 -1.52 -7.13
C SER A 367 -5.54 -0.26 -6.62
N VAL A 368 -6.06 0.51 -7.57
CA VAL A 368 -6.89 1.67 -7.26
C VAL A 368 -8.32 1.16 -7.29
N VAL A 369 -8.92 0.90 -6.12
CA VAL A 369 -10.31 0.39 -6.06
C VAL A 369 -11.23 1.40 -6.73
N ALA A 370 -12.12 0.93 -7.62
CA ALA A 370 -13.13 1.77 -8.25
C ALA A 370 -13.94 2.47 -7.14
N LEU A 371 -13.90 3.80 -7.14
CA LEU A 371 -14.68 4.63 -6.23
C LEU A 371 -16.15 4.51 -6.67
N THR A 372 -16.81 3.42 -6.26
CA THR A 372 -18.27 3.44 -6.16
C THR A 372 -18.60 4.59 -5.22
N ARG A 373 -19.47 5.51 -5.65
CA ARG A 373 -19.90 6.66 -4.85
C ARG A 373 -20.43 6.17 -3.50
N GLN A 374 -19.58 6.07 -2.49
CA GLN A 374 -20.03 5.95 -1.11
C GLN A 374 -20.46 7.35 -0.66
N PRO A 375 -21.65 7.50 -0.08
CA PRO A 375 -22.02 8.77 0.52
C PRO A 375 -21.07 9.06 1.68
N LEU A 376 -20.64 10.32 1.79
CA LEU A 376 -19.92 10.85 2.95
C LEU A 376 -20.64 10.41 4.23
N ARG A 377 -19.88 9.84 5.17
CA ARG A 377 -20.38 9.46 6.50
C ARG A 377 -20.92 10.72 7.20
N GLY A 378 -22.23 10.93 7.14
CA GLY A 378 -22.80 12.15 7.69
C GLY A 378 -24.28 12.43 7.45
N GLU A 379 -25.10 11.50 6.95
CA GLU A 379 -26.56 11.70 6.92
C GLU A 379 -27.29 10.40 7.27
N ARG A 380 -27.92 10.37 8.46
CA ARG A 380 -28.91 9.34 8.80
C ARG A 380 -30.19 9.68 8.05
N THR A 381 -30.41 9.07 6.90
CA THR A 381 -31.70 9.13 6.22
C THR A 381 -32.46 7.84 6.51
N GLN A 382 -33.59 7.97 7.22
CA GLN A 382 -34.51 6.87 7.50
C GLN A 382 -34.95 6.21 6.18
N ALA A 383 -34.57 4.94 6.00
CA ALA A 383 -35.04 4.16 4.88
C ALA A 383 -36.50 3.72 5.15
N ARG A 384 -37.41 4.20 4.29
CA ARG A 384 -38.76 3.64 4.17
C ARG A 384 -38.65 2.19 3.68
N GLU A 385 -39.21 1.27 4.46
CA GLU A 385 -39.51 -0.09 4.02
C GLU A 385 -40.43 -0.01 2.80
N ARG A 386 -40.01 -0.64 1.69
CA ARG A 386 -40.94 -1.09 0.66
C ARG A 386 -41.11 -2.59 0.86
N GLU A 387 -42.32 -2.97 1.24
CA GLU A 387 -42.80 -4.35 1.18
C GLU A 387 -42.63 -4.89 -0.24
N THR A 388 -41.95 -6.01 -0.37
CA THR A 388 -42.15 -6.94 -1.47
C THR A 388 -42.68 -8.24 -0.88
N SER A 389 -43.88 -8.61 -1.33
CA SER A 389 -44.63 -9.80 -0.93
C SER A 389 -43.83 -11.10 -1.07
N PRO A 390 -44.17 -12.15 -0.28
CA PRO A 390 -43.42 -13.38 -0.23
C PRO A 390 -43.74 -14.25 -1.45
N MET A 391 -42.70 -14.69 -2.17
CA MET A 391 -42.81 -15.85 -3.06
C MET A 391 -42.30 -17.08 -2.32
N THR A 392 -43.23 -18.01 -2.11
CA THR A 392 -43.07 -19.32 -1.51
C THR A 392 -42.31 -20.29 -2.43
N GLU A 393 -41.26 -20.89 -1.84
CA GLU A 393 -40.74 -22.26 -2.02
C GLU A 393 -40.62 -22.89 -3.42
N SER A 394 -39.35 -23.04 -3.85
CA SER A 394 -38.71 -24.31 -4.21
C SER A 394 -37.40 -24.02 -4.97
N SER A 395 -36.37 -23.49 -4.31
CA SER A 395 -35.10 -23.28 -5.02
C SER A 395 -34.16 -24.44 -4.76
N LYS A 396 -34.01 -25.32 -5.76
CA LYS A 396 -32.91 -26.31 -5.88
C LYS A 396 -31.52 -25.63 -6.02
N GLN A 397 -31.37 -24.37 -5.60
CA GLN A 397 -30.17 -23.57 -5.81
C GLN A 397 -29.28 -23.58 -4.56
N PRO A 398 -27.95 -23.55 -4.73
CA PRO A 398 -27.03 -23.37 -3.61
C PRO A 398 -27.25 -22.02 -2.92
N SER A 399 -27.11 -21.97 -1.60
CA SER A 399 -27.32 -20.74 -0.83
C SER A 399 -26.07 -19.84 -0.80
N LYS A 400 -26.29 -18.53 -0.88
CA LYS A 400 -25.22 -17.52 -0.81
C LYS A 400 -24.67 -17.39 0.61
N GLY A 401 -23.35 -17.33 0.75
CA GLY A 401 -22.66 -17.15 2.04
C GLY A 401 -22.22 -15.73 2.36
N GLY A 402 -22.54 -14.76 1.50
CA GLY A 402 -22.08 -13.38 1.61
C GLY A 402 -22.72 -12.46 0.57
N HIS A 403 -22.21 -11.23 0.47
CA HIS A 403 -22.78 -10.18 -0.38
C HIS A 403 -22.29 -10.28 -1.84
N TYR A 404 -22.83 -11.24 -2.60
CA TYR A 404 -22.55 -11.44 -4.03
C TYR A 404 -23.75 -12.04 -4.79
N SER A 405 -23.69 -12.04 -6.13
CA SER A 405 -24.65 -12.77 -6.97
C SER A 405 -24.08 -14.15 -7.33
N LEU A 406 -24.91 -15.19 -7.43
CA LEU A 406 -24.43 -16.53 -7.83
C LEU A 406 -23.85 -16.50 -9.25
N TRP A 407 -24.43 -15.66 -10.11
CA TRP A 407 -23.87 -15.32 -11.40
C TRP A 407 -24.25 -13.89 -11.83
N ARG A 408 -23.57 -13.37 -12.85
CA ARG A 408 -23.91 -12.13 -13.58
C ARG A 408 -23.59 -12.29 -15.07
N ARG A 409 -24.45 -11.73 -15.93
CA ARG A 409 -24.17 -11.59 -17.37
C ARG A 409 -23.46 -10.28 -17.67
N ALA A 410 -22.43 -10.34 -18.50
CA ALA A 410 -21.77 -9.17 -19.08
C ALA A 410 -21.47 -9.44 -20.56
N GLY A 411 -22.30 -8.87 -21.44
CA GLY A 411 -22.30 -9.22 -22.87
C GLY A 411 -22.72 -10.67 -23.08
N ASP A 412 -21.91 -11.40 -23.86
CA ASP A 412 -22.13 -12.81 -24.20
C ASP A 412 -21.50 -13.77 -23.18
N LEU A 413 -21.05 -13.26 -22.03
CA LEU A 413 -20.42 -14.07 -20.99
C LEU A 413 -21.26 -14.08 -19.70
N ILE A 414 -21.31 -15.25 -19.07
CA ILE A 414 -21.83 -15.50 -17.74
C ILE A 414 -20.64 -15.69 -16.79
N PHE A 415 -20.57 -14.85 -15.76
CA PHE A 415 -19.60 -14.96 -14.68
C PHE A 415 -20.27 -15.63 -13.49
N VAL A 416 -19.76 -16.77 -13.06
CA VAL A 416 -20.27 -17.56 -11.93
C VAL A 416 -19.37 -17.35 -10.72
N ALA A 417 -19.97 -17.01 -9.57
CA ALA A 417 -19.25 -16.90 -8.31
C ALA A 417 -18.76 -18.28 -7.82
N GLY A 418 -17.77 -18.28 -6.92
CA GLY A 418 -17.23 -19.51 -6.32
C GLY A 418 -18.31 -20.39 -5.70
N GLN A 419 -18.35 -21.65 -6.14
CA GLN A 419 -19.22 -22.70 -5.64
C GLN A 419 -18.46 -23.59 -4.68
N VAL A 420 -19.07 -23.86 -3.52
CA VAL A 420 -18.53 -24.69 -2.43
C VAL A 420 -19.42 -25.92 -2.22
N PRO A 421 -18.93 -27.00 -1.58
CA PRO A 421 -19.69 -28.22 -1.37
C PRO A 421 -20.65 -28.04 -0.19
N ARG A 422 -21.64 -27.15 -0.35
CA ARG A 422 -22.66 -26.89 0.67
C ARG A 422 -24.07 -27.06 0.10
N ASP A 423 -24.97 -27.55 0.93
CA ASP A 423 -26.40 -27.59 0.65
C ASP A 423 -27.05 -26.19 0.82
N PRO A 424 -28.33 -26.01 0.48
CA PRO A 424 -29.04 -24.75 0.70
C PRO A 424 -29.05 -24.30 2.18
N GLU A 425 -29.05 -25.22 3.13
CA GLU A 425 -28.95 -24.98 4.57
C GLU A 425 -27.53 -24.64 5.05
N ARG A 426 -26.55 -24.67 4.15
CA ARG A 426 -25.11 -24.40 4.36
C ARG A 426 -24.35 -25.51 5.09
N ASN A 427 -24.87 -26.72 5.21
CA ASN A 427 -24.11 -27.86 5.69
C ASN A 427 -23.09 -28.28 4.63
N ILE A 428 -21.91 -28.73 5.07
CA ILE A 428 -20.87 -29.24 4.17
C ILE A 428 -21.29 -30.64 3.68
N LEU A 429 -21.18 -30.85 2.38
CA LEU A 429 -21.53 -32.10 1.69
C LEU A 429 -20.27 -32.91 1.42
N GLY A 430 -20.12 -34.04 2.11
CA GLY A 430 -19.00 -34.97 1.92
C GLY A 430 -17.77 -34.63 2.76
N ASP A 431 -16.98 -35.66 3.06
CA ASP A 431 -15.80 -35.57 3.92
C ASP A 431 -14.50 -35.70 3.12
N THR A 432 -14.59 -36.34 1.95
CA THR A 432 -13.47 -36.56 1.03
C THR A 432 -13.42 -35.51 -0.08
N ILE A 433 -12.26 -35.35 -0.71
CA ILE A 433 -12.11 -34.45 -1.87
C ILE A 433 -13.02 -34.89 -3.03
N GLU A 434 -13.24 -36.19 -3.22
CA GLU A 434 -14.08 -36.72 -4.30
C GLU A 434 -15.56 -36.34 -4.11
N GLU A 435 -16.08 -36.56 -2.90
CA GLU A 435 -17.46 -36.20 -2.56
C GLU A 435 -17.67 -34.69 -2.65
N GLN A 436 -16.73 -33.90 -2.12
CA GLN A 436 -16.81 -32.44 -2.17
C GLN A 436 -16.67 -31.91 -3.60
N THR A 437 -15.81 -32.51 -4.43
CA THR A 437 -15.69 -32.13 -5.85
C THR A 437 -17.00 -32.40 -6.59
N THR A 438 -17.62 -33.55 -6.33
CA THR A 438 -18.93 -33.90 -6.90
C THR A 438 -20.02 -32.89 -6.47
N ALA A 439 -20.05 -32.53 -5.18
CA ALA A 439 -21.00 -31.56 -4.66
C ALA A 439 -20.80 -30.16 -5.25
N VAL A 440 -19.56 -29.67 -5.35
CA VAL A 440 -19.25 -28.38 -5.98
C VAL A 440 -19.67 -28.35 -7.43
N LEU A 441 -19.37 -29.40 -8.20
CA LEU A 441 -19.72 -29.45 -9.62
C LEU A 441 -21.24 -29.54 -9.81
N ASN A 442 -21.97 -30.23 -8.93
CA ASN A 442 -23.43 -30.19 -8.94
C ASN A 442 -23.98 -28.79 -8.65
N ASN A 443 -23.40 -28.06 -7.70
CA ASN A 443 -23.78 -26.68 -7.42
C ASN A 443 -23.48 -25.75 -8.61
N LEU A 444 -22.32 -25.92 -9.24
CA LEU A 444 -21.96 -25.20 -10.46
C LEU A 444 -22.95 -25.46 -11.60
N ARG A 445 -23.35 -26.72 -11.81
CA ARG A 445 -24.38 -27.08 -12.80
C ARG A 445 -25.69 -26.33 -12.56
N LEU A 446 -26.17 -26.32 -11.32
CA LEU A 446 -27.42 -25.64 -10.96
C LEU A 446 -27.36 -24.13 -11.21
N VAL A 447 -26.20 -23.51 -10.97
CA VAL A 447 -25.98 -22.07 -11.22
C VAL A 447 -25.87 -21.77 -12.72
N LEU A 448 -25.23 -22.65 -13.51
CA LEU A 448 -25.18 -22.51 -14.97
C LEU A 448 -26.57 -22.67 -15.59
N GLU A 449 -27.36 -23.65 -15.14
CA GLU A 449 -28.74 -23.87 -15.58
C GLU A 449 -29.63 -22.66 -15.29
N ASP A 450 -29.51 -22.07 -14.09
CA ASP A 450 -30.20 -20.82 -13.72
C ASP A 450 -29.79 -19.63 -14.60
N ALA A 451 -28.53 -19.62 -15.06
CA ALA A 451 -28.03 -18.61 -15.99
C ALA A 451 -28.36 -18.89 -17.47
N GLY A 452 -29.12 -19.96 -17.77
CA GLY A 452 -29.48 -20.34 -19.13
C GLY A 452 -28.31 -20.87 -19.96
N THR A 453 -27.32 -21.48 -19.31
CA THR A 453 -26.14 -22.09 -19.96
C THR A 453 -25.80 -23.43 -19.30
N ASP A 454 -24.72 -24.08 -19.74
CA ASP A 454 -24.30 -25.38 -19.20
C ASP A 454 -22.77 -25.59 -19.30
N PHE A 455 -22.30 -26.77 -18.91
CA PHE A 455 -20.89 -27.12 -18.94
C PHE A 455 -20.25 -27.03 -20.33
N SER A 456 -20.99 -27.32 -21.41
CA SER A 456 -20.45 -27.30 -22.78
C SER A 456 -20.03 -25.92 -23.25
N ARG A 457 -20.55 -24.88 -22.59
CA ARG A 457 -20.27 -23.47 -22.88
C ARG A 457 -19.29 -22.85 -21.90
N LEU A 458 -18.69 -23.62 -21.01
CA LEU A 458 -17.62 -23.13 -20.15
C LEU A 458 -16.42 -22.70 -20.99
N VAL A 459 -15.99 -21.46 -20.80
CA VAL A 459 -14.77 -20.93 -21.40
C VAL A 459 -13.61 -21.10 -20.43
N ARG A 460 -13.83 -20.78 -19.14
CA ARG A 460 -12.80 -20.82 -18.08
C ARG A 460 -13.35 -21.44 -16.81
N VAL A 461 -12.51 -22.23 -16.16
CA VAL A 461 -12.72 -22.71 -14.79
C VAL A 461 -11.51 -22.39 -13.93
N GLN A 462 -11.75 -21.88 -12.73
CA GLN A 462 -10.72 -21.74 -11.70
C GLN A 462 -11.10 -22.62 -10.51
N ALA A 463 -10.20 -23.54 -10.16
CA ALA A 463 -10.38 -24.44 -9.03
C ALA A 463 -9.39 -24.11 -7.91
N TYR A 464 -9.89 -24.10 -6.69
CA TYR A 464 -9.14 -23.85 -5.47
C TYR A 464 -9.20 -25.10 -4.61
N LEU A 465 -8.04 -25.61 -4.17
CA LEU A 465 -7.95 -26.76 -3.27
C LEU A 465 -7.35 -26.34 -1.93
N SER A 466 -7.96 -26.77 -0.82
CA SER A 466 -7.39 -26.53 0.52
C SER A 466 -6.08 -27.25 0.75
N ASP A 467 -5.91 -28.40 0.08
CA ASP A 467 -4.69 -29.19 0.04
C ASP A 467 -4.41 -29.56 -1.42
N ILE A 468 -3.38 -28.93 -1.99
CA ILE A 468 -3.00 -29.15 -3.39
C ILE A 468 -2.47 -30.57 -3.64
N SER A 469 -2.07 -31.31 -2.59
CA SER A 469 -1.68 -32.71 -2.73
C SER A 469 -2.85 -33.61 -3.17
N GLU A 470 -4.10 -33.17 -2.95
CA GLU A 470 -5.33 -33.88 -3.37
C GLU A 470 -5.63 -33.68 -4.87
N PHE A 471 -4.80 -32.94 -5.62
CA PHE A 471 -5.03 -32.58 -7.02
C PHE A 471 -5.39 -33.77 -7.92
N GLN A 472 -4.70 -34.91 -7.82
CA GLN A 472 -4.97 -36.05 -8.71
C GLN A 472 -6.36 -36.65 -8.47
N ARG A 473 -6.81 -36.68 -7.21
CA ARG A 473 -8.13 -37.19 -6.81
C ARG A 473 -9.24 -36.23 -7.24
N PHE A 474 -9.05 -34.93 -7.03
CA PHE A 474 -9.90 -33.88 -7.60
C PHE A 474 -10.00 -34.00 -9.13
N ASN A 475 -8.85 -34.14 -9.80
CA ASN A 475 -8.77 -34.11 -11.26
C ASN A 475 -9.49 -35.30 -11.91
N ALA A 476 -9.50 -36.47 -11.26
CA ALA A 476 -10.24 -37.63 -11.73
C ALA A 476 -11.75 -37.37 -11.77
N VAL A 477 -12.33 -36.90 -10.66
CA VAL A 477 -13.77 -36.56 -10.57
C VAL A 477 -14.12 -35.40 -11.51
N TYR A 478 -13.28 -34.37 -11.56
CA TYR A 478 -13.47 -33.24 -12.45
C TYR A 478 -13.51 -33.66 -13.92
N ALA A 479 -12.58 -34.53 -14.35
CA ALA A 479 -12.51 -35.00 -15.74
C ALA A 479 -13.72 -35.86 -16.12
N GLU A 480 -14.22 -36.68 -15.19
CA GLU A 480 -15.44 -37.47 -15.39
C GLU A 480 -16.66 -36.58 -15.63
N VAL A 481 -16.84 -35.55 -14.80
CA VAL A 481 -18.00 -34.65 -14.90
C VAL A 481 -17.91 -33.71 -16.09
N MET A 482 -16.72 -33.19 -16.41
CA MET A 482 -16.55 -32.22 -17.51
C MET A 482 -16.60 -32.85 -18.90
N GLY A 483 -16.33 -34.16 -19.02
CA GLY A 483 -16.36 -34.87 -20.29
C GLY A 483 -15.56 -34.14 -21.39
N SER A 484 -16.22 -33.83 -22.51
CA SER A 484 -15.59 -33.15 -23.66
C SER A 484 -15.61 -31.62 -23.60
N ALA A 485 -16.21 -31.00 -22.58
CA ALA A 485 -16.34 -29.54 -22.50
C ALA A 485 -14.99 -28.81 -22.41
N ALA A 486 -13.97 -29.46 -21.84
CA ALA A 486 -12.56 -29.05 -21.80
C ALA A 486 -12.28 -27.53 -21.70
N PRO A 487 -12.88 -26.79 -20.74
CA PRO A 487 -12.62 -25.36 -20.57
C PRO A 487 -11.17 -25.11 -20.17
N VAL A 488 -10.63 -23.92 -20.46
CA VAL A 488 -9.31 -23.57 -19.92
C VAL A 488 -9.38 -23.55 -18.40
N ARG A 489 -8.46 -24.29 -17.75
CA ARG A 489 -8.51 -24.48 -16.30
C ARG A 489 -7.22 -24.03 -15.63
N THR A 490 -7.35 -23.32 -14.52
CA THR A 490 -6.25 -23.12 -13.55
C THR A 490 -6.65 -23.72 -12.22
N THR A 491 -5.74 -24.49 -11.59
CA THR A 491 -5.94 -25.07 -10.26
C THR A 491 -4.84 -24.60 -9.33
N VAL A 492 -5.20 -24.07 -8.17
CA VAL A 492 -4.25 -23.54 -7.18
C VAL A 492 -4.57 -24.08 -5.78
N GLY A 493 -3.54 -24.19 -4.95
CA GLY A 493 -3.70 -24.45 -3.52
C GLY A 493 -3.89 -23.15 -2.74
N CYS A 494 -4.90 -23.07 -1.88
CA CYS A 494 -5.11 -21.91 -1.00
C CYS A 494 -5.91 -22.31 0.25
N ALA A 495 -5.96 -21.43 1.26
CA ALA A 495 -6.83 -21.65 2.41
C ALA A 495 -8.31 -21.46 2.00
N LEU A 496 -9.17 -22.40 2.40
CA LEU A 496 -10.62 -22.37 2.18
C LEU A 496 -11.36 -22.50 3.52
N ASN A 497 -12.55 -21.91 3.62
CA ASN A 497 -13.32 -21.86 4.87
C ASN A 497 -14.04 -23.19 5.17
N GLY A 498 -13.29 -24.16 5.69
CA GLY A 498 -13.80 -25.44 6.18
C GLY A 498 -14.20 -26.43 5.09
N VAL A 499 -13.84 -26.17 3.83
CA VAL A 499 -14.11 -27.05 2.68
C VAL A 499 -12.81 -27.33 1.93
N ARG A 500 -12.77 -28.44 1.21
CA ARG A 500 -11.59 -28.92 0.47
C ARG A 500 -11.45 -28.33 -0.92
N VAL A 501 -12.56 -27.90 -1.52
CA VAL A 501 -12.61 -27.40 -2.90
C VAL A 501 -13.62 -26.28 -3.07
N GLU A 502 -13.24 -25.29 -3.87
CA GLU A 502 -14.12 -24.22 -4.37
C GLU A 502 -13.85 -24.03 -5.88
N ILE A 503 -14.91 -23.81 -6.68
CA ILE A 503 -14.79 -23.62 -8.13
C ILE A 503 -15.57 -22.38 -8.58
N ASP A 504 -14.91 -21.47 -9.28
CA ASP A 504 -15.56 -20.43 -10.08
C ASP A 504 -15.43 -20.71 -11.59
N ALA A 505 -16.27 -20.03 -12.37
CA ALA A 505 -16.36 -20.28 -13.80
C ALA A 505 -16.79 -19.06 -14.62
N VAL A 506 -16.41 -19.08 -15.89
CA VAL A 506 -16.94 -18.21 -16.94
C VAL A 506 -17.48 -19.07 -18.07
N ALA A 507 -18.72 -18.83 -18.49
CA ALA A 507 -19.38 -19.51 -19.59
C ALA A 507 -19.84 -18.51 -20.65
N GLU A 508 -20.09 -18.97 -21.88
CA GLU A 508 -20.88 -18.21 -22.84
C GLU A 508 -22.37 -18.22 -22.46
N ALA A 509 -23.06 -17.11 -22.67
CA ALA A 509 -24.50 -17.01 -22.47
C ALA A 509 -25.25 -17.81 -23.55
N GLY A 510 -26.29 -18.55 -23.15
CA GLY A 510 -27.26 -19.20 -24.05
C GLY A 510 -27.77 -18.27 -25.16
N ASP A 511 -28.09 -18.79 -26.34
CA ASP A 511 -28.86 -18.03 -27.32
C ASP A 511 -30.20 -17.63 -26.66
N ASP A 512 -30.56 -16.33 -26.71
CA ASP A 512 -31.72 -15.70 -26.03
C ASP A 512 -33.11 -16.19 -26.51
N SER A 513 -33.23 -17.44 -26.95
CA SER A 513 -34.49 -18.04 -27.42
C SER A 513 -35.34 -18.69 -26.33
N ILE A 514 -34.98 -18.61 -25.04
CA ILE A 514 -35.81 -19.12 -23.95
C ILE A 514 -35.87 -18.11 -22.80
N GLY A 515 -37.00 -17.42 -22.66
CA GLY A 515 -37.47 -16.93 -21.36
C GLY A 515 -37.48 -15.43 -21.09
N ALA A 516 -37.97 -14.61 -22.03
CA ALA A 516 -38.57 -13.34 -21.65
C ALA A 516 -39.91 -13.60 -20.93
N GLN A 517 -39.92 -13.58 -19.60
CA GLN A 517 -41.13 -13.26 -18.83
C GLN A 517 -40.79 -12.17 -17.81
N GLN A 518 -41.58 -11.10 -17.91
CA GLN A 518 -41.49 -9.81 -17.22
C GLN A 518 -41.76 -9.89 -15.73
#